data_AF-R5B400-F1
#
_entry.id   AF-R5B400-F1
#
_cell.length_a   1.000
_cell.length_b   1.000
_cell.length_c   1.000
_cell.angle_alpha   90.00
_cell.angle_beta   90.00
_cell.angle_gamma   90.00
#
_symmetry.space_group_name_H-M   'P 1'
#
loop_
_entity.id
_entity.type
_entity.pdbx_description
1 polymer ?
#
loop_
_entity_poly.entity_id
_entity_poly.type
_entity_poly.pdbx_seq_one_letter_code
_entity_poly.pdbx_strand_id
1 'polypeptide(L)'
;MQNIQEKMKHNRPIHKEENEADTKWRKMFHAGALEAPPSPWFTQNVLHRLPERKRRVASLIEYALYIIGIIVTCAYTVTYVMNTIKSNVITVNNVIVYAMLVALLISLCYMAVAPFARRSAQGGNVL
;
A
#
# COMPACT_ATOMS: atom_id res chain seq x y z
N MET A 1 -33.90 32.25 15.10
CA MET A 1 -34.74 32.09 13.88
C MET A 1 -33.95 32.10 12.56
N GLN A 2 -32.66 32.46 12.53
CA GLN A 2 -31.86 32.51 11.30
C GLN A 2 -31.39 31.14 10.75
N ASN A 3 -31.36 30.09 11.59
CA ASN A 3 -30.84 28.76 11.21
C ASN A 3 -31.74 27.94 10.26
N ILE A 4 -33.01 28.32 10.08
CA ILE A 4 -33.96 27.57 9.23
C ILE A 4 -33.83 28.02 7.76
N GLN A 5 -33.46 29.27 7.52
CA GLN A 5 -33.37 29.83 6.17
C GLN A 5 -32.12 29.35 5.41
N GLU A 6 -31.02 29.09 6.12
CA GLU A 6 -29.81 28.55 5.47
C GLU A 6 -30.01 27.11 4.97
N LYS A 7 -30.77 26.30 5.72
CA LYS A 7 -31.08 24.91 5.37
C LYS A 7 -31.96 24.78 4.12
N MET A 8 -32.69 25.83 3.75
CA MET A 8 -33.54 25.87 2.55
C MET A 8 -32.79 26.31 1.28
N LYS A 9 -31.60 26.92 1.40
CA LYS A 9 -30.84 27.41 0.24
C LYS A 9 -30.05 26.30 -0.49
N HIS A 10 -29.79 25.17 0.17
CA HIS A 10 -29.02 24.05 -0.40
C HIS A 10 -29.86 22.84 -0.82
N ASN A 11 -31.17 22.97 -0.93
CA ASN A 11 -32.00 21.91 -1.51
C ASN A 11 -32.14 22.17 -3.02
N ARG A 12 -31.10 21.85 -3.80
CA ARG A 12 -31.24 21.78 -5.26
C ARG A 12 -32.25 20.68 -5.56
N PRO A 13 -33.37 20.97 -6.26
CA PRO A 13 -34.23 19.91 -6.73
C PRO A 13 -33.36 19.03 -7.64
N ILE A 14 -33.12 17.79 -7.22
CA ILE A 14 -32.60 16.77 -8.14
C ILE A 14 -33.69 16.70 -9.20
N HIS A 15 -33.42 17.26 -10.38
CA HIS A 15 -34.25 17.04 -11.55
C HIS A 15 -34.23 15.54 -11.79
N LYS A 16 -35.19 14.83 -11.21
CA LYS A 16 -35.66 13.55 -11.70
C LYS A 16 -36.39 13.86 -13.00
N GLU A 17 -35.64 14.23 -14.04
CA GLU A 17 -36.04 13.83 -15.37
C GLU A 17 -35.88 12.31 -15.35
N GLU A 18 -36.90 11.63 -14.85
CA GLU A 18 -37.07 10.19 -14.98
C GLU A 18 -37.32 9.99 -16.47
N ASN A 19 -36.24 10.05 -17.24
CA ASN A 19 -36.25 10.02 -18.67
C ASN A 19 -36.94 8.70 -19.03
N GLU A 20 -38.11 8.75 -19.67
CA GLU A 20 -38.91 7.56 -19.94
C GLU A 20 -38.09 6.51 -20.70
N ALA A 21 -37.09 6.97 -21.46
CA ALA A 21 -36.04 6.16 -22.02
C ALA A 21 -35.30 5.32 -20.96
N ASP A 22 -34.79 5.93 -19.89
CA ASP A 22 -34.02 5.28 -18.84
C ASP A 22 -34.83 4.20 -18.09
N THR A 23 -36.12 4.46 -17.84
CA THR A 23 -37.01 3.45 -17.25
C THR A 23 -37.32 2.30 -18.21
N LYS A 24 -37.43 2.57 -19.51
CA LYS A 24 -37.62 1.57 -20.57
C LYS A 24 -36.37 0.71 -20.75
N TRP A 25 -35.19 1.32 -20.77
CA TRP A 25 -33.90 0.61 -20.82
C TRP A 25 -33.74 -0.30 -19.61
N ARG A 26 -33.99 0.23 -18.41
CA ARG A 26 -33.92 -0.53 -17.16
C ARG A 26 -34.88 -1.74 -17.20
N LYS A 27 -36.13 -1.56 -17.64
CA LYS A 27 -37.07 -2.68 -17.79
C LYS A 27 -36.61 -3.73 -18.80
N MET A 28 -35.99 -3.33 -19.92
CA MET A 28 -35.45 -4.27 -20.91
C MET A 28 -34.24 -5.04 -20.39
N PHE A 29 -33.34 -4.40 -19.65
CA PHE A 29 -32.18 -5.07 -19.05
C PHE A 29 -32.59 -6.03 -17.92
N HIS A 30 -33.61 -5.67 -17.13
CA HIS A 30 -34.15 -6.56 -16.09
C HIS A 30 -35.05 -7.68 -16.63
N ALA A 31 -35.60 -7.55 -17.84
CA ALA A 31 -36.44 -8.59 -18.45
C ALA A 31 -35.67 -9.87 -18.84
N GLY A 32 -34.35 -9.78 -19.03
CA GLY A 32 -33.47 -10.91 -19.37
C GLY A 32 -32.53 -11.36 -18.25
N ALA A 33 -32.46 -10.61 -17.15
CA ALA A 33 -31.65 -10.96 -16.00
C ALA A 33 -32.48 -11.84 -15.06
N LEU A 34 -32.02 -13.07 -14.82
CA LEU A 34 -32.44 -13.80 -13.62
C LEU A 34 -32.02 -12.91 -12.44
N GLU A 35 -33.00 -12.26 -11.79
CA GLU A 35 -32.78 -11.63 -10.49
C GLU A 35 -32.21 -12.72 -9.60
N ALA A 36 -30.91 -12.64 -9.34
CA ALA A 36 -30.26 -13.55 -8.43
C ALA A 36 -31.04 -13.47 -7.12
N PRO A 37 -31.49 -14.60 -6.54
CA PRO A 37 -32.13 -14.56 -5.24
C PRO A 37 -31.20 -13.79 -4.31
N PRO A 38 -31.71 -12.98 -3.35
CA PRO A 38 -30.86 -12.25 -2.42
C PRO A 38 -30.05 -13.26 -1.61
N SER A 39 -28.91 -13.66 -2.16
CA SER A 39 -28.15 -14.78 -1.66
C SER A 39 -27.36 -14.26 -0.47
N PRO A 40 -27.60 -14.76 0.75
CA PRO A 40 -26.90 -14.27 1.93
C PRO A 40 -25.40 -14.64 1.93
N TRP A 41 -24.96 -15.43 0.95
CA TRP A 41 -23.58 -15.87 0.77
C TRP A 41 -22.66 -14.85 0.07
N PHE A 42 -23.22 -13.83 -0.59
CA PHE A 42 -22.47 -12.76 -1.28
C PHE A 42 -22.83 -11.37 -0.78
N THR A 43 -23.18 -11.23 0.50
CA THR A 43 -23.30 -9.92 1.16
C THR A 43 -21.92 -9.37 1.49
N GLN A 44 -21.77 -8.03 1.51
CA GLN A 44 -20.53 -7.33 1.88
C GLN A 44 -19.86 -7.85 3.17
N ASN A 45 -20.66 -8.37 4.10
CA ASN A 45 -20.20 -8.98 5.36
C ASN A 45 -19.39 -10.28 5.18
N VAL A 46 -19.50 -10.98 4.05
CA VAL A 46 -18.68 -12.15 3.71
C VAL A 46 -17.36 -11.71 3.07
N LEU A 47 -17.38 -10.66 2.24
CA LEU A 47 -16.17 -10.07 1.66
C LEU A 47 -15.26 -9.43 2.73
N HIS A 48 -15.86 -8.84 3.77
CA HIS A 48 -15.13 -8.21 4.88
C HIS A 48 -14.45 -9.22 5.84
N ARG A 49 -14.63 -10.53 5.63
CA ARG A 49 -13.95 -11.58 6.42
C ARG A 49 -12.53 -11.87 5.96
N LEU A 50 -12.04 -11.23 4.90
CA LEU A 50 -10.65 -11.36 4.49
C LEU A 50 -9.74 -10.82 5.62
N PRO A 51 -8.81 -11.62 6.17
CA PRO A 51 -8.06 -11.28 7.36
C PRO A 51 -7.00 -10.20 7.07
N GLU A 52 -7.41 -8.93 7.06
CA GLU A 52 -6.52 -7.78 6.83
C GLU A 52 -5.45 -7.63 7.94
N ARG A 53 -5.72 -8.16 9.14
CA ARG A 53 -4.90 -7.93 10.33
C ARG A 53 -3.51 -8.56 10.25
N LYS A 54 -3.37 -9.72 9.58
CA LYS A 54 -2.07 -10.43 9.46
C LYS A 54 -1.05 -9.64 8.63
N ARG A 55 -1.52 -8.88 7.64
CA ARG A 55 -0.67 -8.10 6.74
C ARG A 55 0.05 -6.95 7.45
N ARG A 56 -0.58 -6.32 8.44
CA ARG A 56 0.04 -5.23 9.22
C ARG A 56 1.18 -5.72 10.11
N VAL A 57 0.98 -6.86 10.78
CA VAL A 57 2.01 -7.46 11.65
C VAL A 57 3.21 -7.94 10.84
N ALA A 58 2.97 -8.60 9.71
CA ALA A 58 4.03 -9.02 8.79
C ALA A 58 4.89 -7.82 8.34
N SER A 59 4.26 -6.71 7.95
CA SER A 59 4.98 -5.50 7.51
C SER A 59 5.82 -4.83 8.62
N LEU A 60 5.39 -4.96 9.89
CA LEU A 60 6.14 -4.45 11.04
C LEU A 60 7.39 -5.27 11.30
N ILE A 61 7.27 -6.59 11.23
CA ILE A 61 8.41 -7.52 11.39
C ILE A 61 9.42 -7.32 10.27
N GLU A 62 8.95 -7.19 9.03
CA GLU A 62 9.79 -6.93 7.86
C GLU A 62 10.60 -5.63 8.04
N TYR A 63 9.97 -4.56 8.53
CA TYR A 63 10.65 -3.30 8.83
C TYR A 63 11.72 -3.44 9.92
N ALA A 64 11.40 -4.14 11.01
CA ALA A 64 12.36 -4.40 12.08
C ALA A 64 13.57 -5.17 11.55
N LEU A 65 13.34 -6.14 10.67
CA LEU A 65 14.40 -6.96 10.07
C LEU A 65 15.32 -6.14 9.15
N TYR A 66 14.77 -5.19 8.38
CA TYR A 66 15.60 -4.27 7.59
C TYR A 66 16.47 -3.37 8.47
N ILE A 67 15.93 -2.81 9.54
CA ILE A 67 16.69 -1.97 10.47
C ILE A 67 17.84 -2.77 11.09
N ILE A 68 17.56 -3.97 11.59
CA ILE A 68 18.58 -4.86 12.16
C ILE A 68 19.64 -5.21 11.10
N GLY A 69 19.21 -5.56 9.88
CA GLY A 69 20.11 -5.88 8.77
C GLY A 69 21.06 -4.73 8.44
N ILE A 70 20.57 -3.49 8.38
CA ILE A 70 21.40 -2.31 8.15
C ILE A 70 22.41 -2.11 9.28
N ILE A 71 21.98 -2.20 10.54
CA ILE A 71 22.86 -2.04 11.71
C ILE A 71 23.98 -3.08 11.69
N VAL A 72 23.65 -4.35 11.49
CA VAL A 72 24.62 -5.45 11.44
C VAL A 72 25.60 -5.26 10.29
N THR A 73 25.09 -4.91 9.10
CA THR A 73 25.94 -4.68 7.90
C THR A 73 26.91 -3.52 8.14
N CYS A 74 26.46 -2.42 8.73
CA CYS A 74 27.30 -1.28 9.07
C CYS A 74 28.37 -1.64 10.12
N ALA A 75 27.97 -2.30 11.21
CA ALA A 75 28.90 -2.69 12.27
C ALA A 75 29.98 -3.67 11.76
N TYR A 76 29.58 -4.63 10.93
CA TYR A 76 30.50 -5.55 10.28
C TYR A 76 31.46 -4.81 9.34
N THR A 77 30.94 -3.89 8.52
CA THR A 77 31.75 -3.10 7.59
C THR A 77 32.82 -2.29 8.32
N VAL A 78 32.45 -1.60 9.41
CA VAL A 78 33.41 -0.82 10.23
C VAL A 78 34.51 -1.73 10.79
N THR A 79 34.13 -2.88 11.35
CA THR A 79 35.07 -3.84 11.93
C THR A 79 36.02 -4.39 10.87
N TYR A 80 35.48 -4.70 9.69
CA TYR A 80 36.25 -5.21 8.56
C TYR A 80 37.25 -4.16 8.04
N VAL A 81 36.82 -2.91 7.86
CA VAL A 81 37.70 -1.79 7.48
C VAL A 81 38.81 -1.59 8.50
N MET A 82 38.50 -1.60 9.81
CA MET A 82 39.53 -1.47 10.85
C MET A 82 40.58 -2.59 10.77
N ASN A 83 40.16 -3.82 10.48
CA ASN A 83 41.09 -4.94 10.32
C ASN A 83 41.95 -4.80 9.05
N THR A 84 41.38 -4.31 7.95
CA THR A 84 42.14 -4.06 6.71
C THR A 84 43.16 -2.95 6.87
N ILE A 85 42.83 -1.87 7.59
CA ILE A 85 43.78 -0.79 7.89
C ILE A 85 44.94 -1.31 8.75
N LYS A 86 44.64 -2.16 9.75
CA LYS A 86 45.67 -2.77 10.61
C LYS A 86 46.60 -3.70 9.84
N SER A 87 46.08 -4.45 8.87
CA SER A 87 46.90 -5.40 8.09
C SER A 87 47.74 -4.71 7.01
N ASN A 88 47.43 -3.47 6.61
CA ASN A 88 48.12 -2.70 5.55
C ASN A 88 48.26 -3.43 4.19
N VAL A 89 47.53 -4.52 3.99
CA VAL A 89 47.56 -5.32 2.76
C VAL A 89 46.15 -5.37 2.19
N ILE A 90 46.00 -4.80 0.99
CA ILE A 90 44.75 -4.85 0.22
C ILE A 90 44.83 -6.05 -0.73
N THR A 91 44.12 -7.11 -0.38
CA THR A 91 43.98 -8.31 -1.22
C THR A 91 42.76 -8.18 -2.13
N VAL A 92 42.77 -8.85 -3.27
CA VAL A 92 41.61 -8.96 -4.19
C VAL A 92 40.34 -9.40 -3.45
N ASN A 93 40.47 -10.32 -2.49
CA ASN A 93 39.36 -10.74 -1.64
C ASN A 93 38.70 -9.58 -0.89
N ASN A 94 39.48 -8.62 -0.40
CA ASN A 94 38.93 -7.47 0.33
C ASN A 94 38.05 -6.62 -0.60
N VAL A 95 38.48 -6.42 -1.85
CA VAL A 95 37.71 -5.67 -2.85
C VAL A 95 36.37 -6.34 -3.15
N ILE A 96 36.36 -7.68 -3.28
CA ILE A 96 35.12 -8.44 -3.50
C ILE A 96 34.18 -8.33 -2.30
N VAL A 97 34.71 -8.45 -1.08
CA VAL A 97 33.91 -8.32 0.15
C VAL A 97 33.33 -6.91 0.26
N TYR A 98 34.09 -5.85 -0.04
CA TYR A 98 33.57 -4.49 -0.06
C TYR A 98 32.46 -4.30 -1.10
N ALA A 99 32.64 -4.82 -2.31
CA ALA A 99 31.61 -4.75 -3.35
C ALA A 99 30.31 -5.45 -2.90
N MET A 100 30.42 -6.62 -2.27
CA MET A 100 29.28 -7.33 -1.68
C MET A 100 28.59 -6.52 -0.57
N LEU A 101 29.36 -5.93 0.36
CA LEU A 101 28.80 -5.13 1.46
C LEU A 101 28.06 -3.89 0.94
N VAL A 102 28.61 -3.22 -0.08
CA VAL A 102 27.96 -2.07 -0.74
C VAL A 102 26.68 -2.51 -1.44
N ALA A 103 26.71 -3.61 -2.21
CA ALA A 103 25.53 -4.13 -2.90
C ALA A 103 24.42 -4.51 -1.90
N LEU A 104 24.78 -5.17 -0.80
CA LEU A 104 23.85 -5.54 0.28
C LEU A 104 23.23 -4.31 0.93
N LEU A 105 24.03 -3.29 1.24
CA LEU A 105 23.54 -2.05 1.84
C LEU A 105 22.56 -1.34 0.91
N ILE A 106 22.90 -1.21 -0.38
CA ILE A 106 22.02 -0.59 -1.39
C ILE A 106 20.71 -1.37 -1.51
N SER A 107 20.77 -2.71 -1.57
CA SER A 107 19.59 -3.56 -1.63
C SER A 107 18.68 -3.37 -0.42
N LEU A 108 19.25 -3.36 0.79
CA LEU A 108 18.49 -3.14 2.03
C LEU A 108 17.85 -1.74 2.07
N CYS A 109 18.59 -0.70 1.68
CA CYS A 109 18.06 0.66 1.57
C CYS A 109 16.93 0.75 0.53
N TYR A 110 17.08 0.12 -0.63
CA TYR A 110 16.06 0.11 -1.67
C TYR A 110 14.78 -0.58 -1.20
N MET A 111 14.90 -1.74 -0.56
CA MET A 111 13.75 -2.48 -0.01
C MET A 111 13.05 -1.72 1.12
N ALA A 112 13.79 -0.98 1.95
CA ALA A 112 13.19 -0.12 2.97
C ALA A 112 12.39 1.05 2.36
N VAL A 113 12.90 1.69 1.30
CA VAL A 113 12.26 2.87 0.68
C VAL A 113 11.10 2.50 -0.25
N ALA A 114 11.17 1.35 -0.95
CA ALA A 114 10.14 0.91 -1.89
C ALA A 114 8.68 0.93 -1.37
N PRO A 115 8.36 0.48 -0.14
CA PRO A 115 7.00 0.58 0.38
C PRO A 115 6.54 2.02 0.64
N PHE A 116 7.44 2.96 0.98
CA PHE A 116 7.09 4.37 1.14
C PHE A 116 6.78 5.05 -0.19
N ALA A 117 7.55 4.73 -1.24
CA ALA A 117 7.28 5.22 -2.59
C ALA A 117 5.92 4.72 -3.12
N ARG A 118 5.57 3.47 -2.84
CA ARG A 118 4.26 2.91 -3.23
C ARG A 118 3.09 3.52 -2.45
N ARG A 119 3.28 3.82 -1.16
CA ARG A 119 2.25 4.47 -0.32
C ARG A 119 1.98 5.92 -0.75
N SER A 120 3.02 6.67 -1.08
CA SER A 120 2.88 8.07 -1.53
C SER A 120 2.19 8.18 -2.89
N ALA A 121 2.42 7.26 -3.82
CA ALA A 121 1.72 7.21 -5.11
C ALA A 121 0.21 6.96 -4.98
N GLN A 122 -0.24 6.24 -3.93
CA GLN A 122 -1.64 5.89 -3.74
C GLN A 122 -2.45 7.01 -3.05
N GLY A 123 -1.78 7.93 -2.34
CA GLY A 123 -2.41 9.10 -1.70
C GLY A 123 -2.72 10.26 -2.64
N GLY A 124 -2.27 10.21 -3.90
CA GLY A 124 -2.49 11.27 -4.90
C GLY A 124 -3.79 11.17 -5.72
N ASN A 125 -4.52 10.05 -5.65
CA ASN A 125 -5.74 9.80 -6.43
C ASN A 125 -7.04 9.92 -5.60
N VAL A 126 -7.00 10.67 -4.51
CA VAL A 126 -8.16 11.01 -3.68
C VAL A 126 -8.21 12.52 -3.46
N LEU A 127 -8.33 13.26 -4.56
CA LEU A 127 -8.83 14.65 -4.60
C LEU A 127 -9.70 14.81 -5.86
#